data_AF-A0A954G6S9-F1
#
_entry.id   AF-A0A954G6S9-F1
#
_cell.length_a   1.000
_cell.length_b   1.000
_cell.length_c   1.000
_cell.angle_alpha   90.00
_cell.angle_beta   90.00
_cell.angle_gamma   90.00
#
_symmetry.space_group_name_H-M   'P 1'
#
loop_
_entity.id
_entity.type
_entity.pdbx_description
1 polymer ?
#
loop_
_entity_poly.entity_id
_entity_poly.type
_entity_poly.pdbx_seq_one_letter_code
_entity_poly.pdbx_strand_id
1 'polypeptide(L)'
;FCLILGSPGAPPEYAAVIKTTEPFKRSELIAQFDGQRLDDYSFPVYAGDKYSSMIVDDHTYVIGPPGNFHAAEMAEAREIDSSTSPGMESILKQTDRDRHLTIVFDPDEVRRQQDVLLPEKSRPFLNEFLDWLGEDVETVAWSMHLGADDFYSEWTFRNSTMVRPGKLAMNLKKQLDELPEEMLEGVQKMNPGTVGSRKVIGRFPAMLKAFSMANHEQSGERYAQLVSSLPERAAPNLALASLLTWDESTRTDFSVKVKPKPTGPQLPDKVVDRLKMKIEVDFKRMPLEEVLAYIADETKTKIILDGGGLKLVGYTQNMRQTMNLGTVSALDTIQAIFNVKDQEQMCLIIDENAKTATVTSKPFAQQNNLKMYEFPPAK
;
A
#
# COMPACT_ATOMS: atom_id res chain seq x y z
N PHE A 1 -12.26 14.34 -17.10
CA PHE A 1 -11.76 13.31 -18.02
C PHE A 1 -12.79 12.19 -18.04
N CYS A 2 -13.10 11.64 -19.21
CA CYS A 2 -14.10 10.59 -19.42
C CYS A 2 -13.54 9.58 -20.43
N LEU A 3 -13.79 8.29 -20.20
CA LEU A 3 -13.55 7.22 -21.16
C LEU A 3 -14.87 6.92 -21.87
N ILE A 4 -14.87 7.07 -23.19
CA ILE A 4 -16.02 6.80 -24.05
C ILE A 4 -15.85 5.37 -24.55
N LEU A 5 -16.78 4.52 -24.11
CA LEU A 5 -16.74 3.09 -24.33
C LEU A 5 -17.46 2.75 -25.64
N GLY A 6 -16.72 2.17 -26.58
CA GLY A 6 -17.23 1.79 -27.90
C GLY A 6 -17.86 0.40 -27.92
N SER A 7 -17.90 -0.21 -29.10
CA SER A 7 -18.28 -1.63 -29.22
C SER A 7 -17.28 -2.53 -28.48
N PRO A 8 -17.70 -3.70 -27.95
CA PRO A 8 -16.79 -4.62 -27.27
C PRO A 8 -15.54 -4.93 -28.11
N GLY A 9 -14.36 -4.82 -27.49
CA GLY A 9 -13.07 -5.00 -28.14
C GLY A 9 -12.50 -3.77 -28.86
N ALA A 10 -13.29 -2.70 -29.04
CA ALA A 10 -12.76 -1.42 -29.53
C ALA A 10 -12.04 -0.67 -28.40
N PRO A 11 -10.87 -0.06 -28.65
CA PRO A 11 -10.20 0.75 -27.64
C PRO A 11 -11.11 1.91 -27.22
N PRO A 12 -11.12 2.28 -25.92
CA PRO A 12 -11.91 3.40 -25.46
C PRO A 12 -11.38 4.70 -26.06
N GLU A 13 -12.30 5.57 -26.47
CA GLU A 13 -11.99 6.95 -26.79
C GLU A 13 -11.98 7.78 -25.50
N TYR A 14 -11.48 9.01 -25.56
CA TYR A 14 -11.41 9.86 -24.38
C TYR A 14 -11.82 11.29 -24.68
N ALA A 15 -12.44 11.90 -23.68
CA ALA A 15 -12.76 13.31 -23.66
C ALA A 15 -12.36 13.94 -22.33
N ALA A 16 -11.95 15.20 -22.36
CA ALA A 16 -11.57 15.96 -21.21
C ALA A 16 -12.21 17.35 -21.27
N VAL A 17 -12.90 17.72 -20.20
CA VAL A 17 -13.24 19.11 -19.90
C VAL A 17 -12.21 19.63 -18.92
N ILE A 18 -11.49 20.68 -19.30
CA ILE A 18 -10.46 21.31 -18.48
C ILE A 18 -11.00 22.66 -18.02
N LYS A 19 -10.98 22.89 -16.70
CA LYS A 19 -11.35 24.16 -16.07
C LYS A 19 -10.15 24.70 -15.31
N THR A 20 -9.64 25.86 -15.71
CA THR A 20 -8.50 26.51 -15.07
C THR A 20 -8.96 27.46 -13.98
N THR A 21 -8.13 27.66 -12.96
CA THR A 21 -8.36 28.66 -11.90
C THR A 21 -8.08 30.08 -12.37
N GLU A 22 -7.08 30.23 -13.25
CA GLU A 22 -6.72 31.49 -13.90
C GLU A 22 -7.17 31.49 -15.36
N PRO A 23 -7.58 32.65 -15.91
CA PRO A 23 -7.98 32.73 -17.31
C PRO A 23 -6.79 32.50 -18.23
N PHE A 24 -6.96 31.67 -19.25
CA PHE A 24 -5.92 31.48 -20.27
C PHE A 24 -6.04 32.52 -21.38
N LYS A 25 -4.92 32.82 -22.03
CA LYS A 25 -4.95 33.63 -23.27
C LYS A 25 -5.34 32.75 -24.44
N ARG A 26 -6.50 33.05 -25.05
CA ARG A 26 -7.03 32.29 -26.19
C ARG A 26 -6.02 32.09 -27.32
N SER A 27 -5.22 33.10 -27.66
CA SER A 27 -4.22 33.01 -28.72
C SER A 27 -3.13 31.98 -28.44
N GLU A 28 -2.71 31.85 -27.17
CA GLU A 28 -1.69 30.89 -26.75
C GLU A 28 -2.25 29.46 -26.74
N LEU A 29 -3.52 29.32 -26.34
CA LEU A 29 -4.22 28.03 -26.36
C LEU A 29 -4.49 27.54 -27.79
N ILE A 30 -4.97 28.42 -28.67
CA ILE A 30 -5.24 28.10 -30.08
C ILE A 30 -3.96 27.64 -30.79
N ALA A 31 -2.81 28.22 -30.46
CA ALA A 31 -1.52 27.80 -31.02
C ALA A 31 -1.12 26.35 -30.65
N GLN A 32 -1.73 25.77 -29.62
CA GLN A 32 -1.51 24.38 -29.20
C GLN A 32 -2.56 23.41 -29.75
N PHE A 33 -3.65 23.93 -30.31
CA PHE A 33 -4.70 23.09 -30.88
C PHE A 33 -4.28 22.54 -32.24
N ASP A 34 -4.65 21.28 -32.46
CA ASP A 34 -4.44 20.59 -33.72
C ASP A 34 -5.62 20.85 -34.65
N GLY A 35 -5.38 20.83 -35.96
CA GLY A 35 -6.44 20.84 -36.96
C GLY A 35 -6.98 22.19 -37.43
N GLN A 36 -8.08 22.10 -38.18
CA GLN A 36 -8.73 23.25 -38.81
C GLN A 36 -9.90 23.74 -37.95
N ARG A 37 -10.09 25.06 -37.93
CA ARG A 37 -11.26 25.67 -37.29
C ARG A 37 -12.51 25.39 -38.13
N LEU A 38 -13.60 25.04 -37.45
CA LEU A 38 -14.93 24.94 -38.05
C LEU A 38 -15.61 26.33 -37.99
N ASP A 39 -16.09 26.81 -39.14
CA ASP A 39 -16.70 28.13 -39.28
C ASP A 39 -18.21 28.14 -38.99
N ASP A 40 -18.82 26.97 -38.85
CA ASP A 40 -20.26 26.81 -38.60
C ASP A 40 -20.68 27.23 -37.18
N TYR A 41 -19.71 27.46 -36.29
CA TYR A 41 -19.95 27.77 -34.88
C TYR A 41 -19.49 29.19 -34.51
N SER A 42 -20.29 29.87 -33.68
CA SER A 42 -19.99 31.21 -33.18
C SER A 42 -18.83 31.25 -32.16
N PHE A 43 -18.35 30.09 -31.74
CA PHE A 43 -17.26 29.89 -30.79
C PHE A 43 -16.15 29.02 -31.41
N PRO A 44 -14.91 29.07 -30.89
CA PRO A 44 -13.79 28.36 -31.48
C PRO A 44 -13.91 26.84 -31.31
N VAL A 45 -14.14 26.14 -32.41
CA VAL A 45 -14.17 24.67 -32.51
C VAL A 45 -13.15 24.25 -33.56
N TYR A 46 -12.35 23.23 -33.24
CA TYR A 46 -11.26 22.74 -34.06
C TYR A 46 -11.38 21.24 -34.24
N ALA A 47 -11.27 20.80 -35.50
CA ALA A 47 -11.22 19.40 -35.86
C ALA A 47 -9.79 19.02 -36.25
N GLY A 48 -9.10 18.33 -35.35
CA GLY A 48 -7.75 17.83 -35.53
C GLY A 48 -7.68 16.36 -35.88
N ASP A 49 -6.52 15.96 -36.40
CA ASP A 49 -6.22 14.57 -36.75
C ASP A 49 -5.93 13.74 -35.49
N LYS A 50 -5.41 14.38 -34.43
CA LYS A 50 -5.13 13.73 -33.14
C LYS A 50 -6.24 13.90 -32.12
N TYR A 51 -6.85 15.08 -32.09
CA TYR A 51 -7.91 15.42 -31.15
C TYR A 51 -8.77 16.56 -31.70
N SER A 52 -10.04 16.56 -31.35
CA SER A 52 -10.91 17.72 -31.53
C SER A 52 -10.81 18.63 -30.30
N SER A 53 -11.01 19.92 -30.48
CA SER A 53 -10.89 20.90 -29.38
C SER A 53 -11.93 21.99 -29.48
N MET A 54 -12.43 22.45 -28.34
CA MET A 54 -13.41 23.54 -28.25
C MET A 54 -13.05 24.48 -27.10
N ILE A 55 -13.12 25.79 -27.34
CA ILE A 55 -13.04 26.80 -26.28
C ILE A 55 -14.46 27.18 -25.87
N VAL A 56 -14.81 26.91 -24.61
CA VAL A 56 -16.15 27.22 -24.07
C VAL A 56 -16.19 28.65 -23.55
N ASP A 57 -15.20 29.03 -22.75
CA ASP A 57 -15.00 30.35 -22.17
C ASP A 57 -13.51 30.60 -21.86
N ASP A 58 -13.16 31.64 -21.10
CA ASP A 58 -11.75 31.99 -20.79
C ASP A 58 -11.10 31.11 -19.72
N HIS A 59 -11.86 30.20 -19.10
CA HIS A 59 -11.39 29.24 -18.08
C HIS A 59 -11.65 27.79 -18.49
N THR A 60 -12.51 27.55 -19.47
CA THR A 60 -12.96 26.20 -19.85
C THR A 60 -12.66 25.89 -21.30
N TYR A 61 -11.95 24.78 -21.52
CA TYR A 61 -11.79 24.20 -22.84
C TYR A 61 -11.97 22.68 -22.79
N VAL A 62 -12.30 22.11 -23.94
CA VAL A 62 -12.63 20.69 -24.09
C VAL A 62 -11.73 20.07 -25.15
N ILE A 63 -11.26 18.86 -24.88
CA ILE A 63 -10.55 18.01 -25.83
C ILE A 63 -11.35 16.72 -25.97
N GLY A 64 -11.51 16.23 -27.19
CA GLY A 64 -12.22 14.98 -27.48
C GLY A 64 -11.60 14.21 -28.64
N PRO A 65 -12.29 13.14 -29.10
CA PRO A 65 -11.82 12.29 -30.20
C PRO A 65 -11.60 13.09 -31.49
N PRO A 66 -10.68 12.66 -32.37
CA PRO A 66 -10.32 13.40 -33.58
C PRO A 66 -11.43 13.44 -34.64
N GLY A 67 -11.36 14.42 -35.53
CA GLY A 67 -12.20 14.50 -36.74
C GLY A 67 -13.46 15.36 -36.62
N ASN A 68 -13.97 15.78 -37.79
CA ASN A 68 -15.07 16.76 -37.90
C ASN A 68 -16.36 16.32 -37.21
N PHE A 69 -16.68 15.02 -37.24
CA PHE A 69 -17.90 14.49 -36.62
C PHE A 69 -17.91 14.70 -35.09
N HIS A 70 -16.82 14.33 -34.41
CA HIS A 70 -16.69 14.49 -32.97
C HIS A 70 -16.54 15.96 -32.54
N ALA A 71 -15.88 16.78 -33.37
CA ALA A 71 -15.83 18.23 -33.14
C ALA A 71 -17.24 18.86 -33.18
N ALA A 72 -18.09 18.42 -34.12
CA ALA A 72 -19.47 18.87 -34.22
C ALA A 72 -20.33 18.39 -33.04
N GLU A 73 -20.23 17.10 -32.68
CA GLU A 73 -20.92 16.52 -31.52
C GLU A 73 -20.54 17.24 -30.21
N MET A 74 -19.25 17.54 -30.01
CA MET A 74 -18.78 18.34 -28.87
C MET A 74 -19.41 19.73 -28.82
N ALA A 75 -19.57 20.37 -29.98
CA ALA A 75 -20.18 21.69 -30.07
C ALA A 75 -21.69 21.65 -29.78
N GLU A 76 -22.38 20.59 -30.21
CA GLU A 76 -23.80 20.36 -29.93
C GLU A 76 -24.04 20.04 -28.45
N ALA A 77 -23.13 19.29 -27.80
CA ALA A 77 -23.21 18.95 -26.38
C ALA A 77 -23.15 20.17 -25.43
N ARG A 78 -22.83 21.37 -25.95
CA ARG A 78 -22.96 22.63 -25.22
C ARG A 78 -24.41 23.04 -25.00
N GLU A 79 -25.27 22.75 -25.97
CA GLU A 79 -26.68 23.18 -25.98
C GLU A 79 -27.63 22.01 -25.67
N ILE A 80 -27.17 20.77 -25.86
CA ILE A 80 -27.95 19.55 -25.67
C ILE A 80 -27.27 18.68 -24.60
N ASP A 81 -28.06 18.23 -23.62
CA ASP A 81 -27.55 17.31 -22.59
C ASP A 81 -27.06 16.01 -23.22
N SER A 82 -25.86 15.59 -22.83
CA SER A 82 -25.23 14.35 -23.30
C SER A 82 -26.07 13.13 -22.90
N SER A 83 -26.18 12.15 -23.78
CA SER A 83 -26.76 10.85 -23.46
C SER A 83 -25.78 10.03 -22.61
N THR A 84 -25.92 10.09 -21.29
CA THR A 84 -25.22 9.20 -20.35
C THR A 84 -26.23 8.26 -19.67
N SER A 85 -25.76 7.19 -19.00
CA SER A 85 -26.66 6.33 -18.25
C SER A 85 -27.39 7.14 -17.15
N PRO A 86 -28.69 6.89 -16.91
CA PRO A 86 -29.42 7.58 -15.83
C PRO A 86 -28.79 7.36 -14.45
N GLY A 87 -28.02 6.28 -14.30
CA GLY A 87 -27.20 5.95 -13.15
C GLY A 87 -26.10 6.98 -12.92
N MET A 88 -25.23 7.15 -13.93
CA MET A 88 -24.16 8.14 -13.91
C MET A 88 -24.67 9.57 -13.73
N GLU A 89 -25.73 9.97 -14.45
CA GLU A 89 -26.28 11.32 -14.34
C GLU A 89 -26.73 11.67 -12.92
N SER A 90 -27.36 10.70 -12.25
CA SER A 90 -27.84 10.85 -10.87
C SER A 90 -26.70 10.87 -9.86
N ILE A 91 -25.69 10.02 -10.03
CA ILE A 91 -24.56 9.96 -9.10
C ILE A 91 -23.67 11.19 -9.24
N LEU A 92 -23.42 11.68 -10.45
CA LEU A 92 -22.61 12.88 -10.68
C LEU A 92 -23.16 14.09 -9.93
N LYS A 93 -24.49 14.22 -9.79
CA LYS A 93 -25.16 15.26 -9.00
C LYS A 93 -24.89 15.15 -7.48
N GLN A 94 -24.45 14.00 -7.00
CA GLN A 94 -24.07 13.75 -5.61
C GLN A 94 -22.56 13.92 -5.37
N THR A 95 -21.76 14.11 -6.43
CA THR A 95 -20.31 14.27 -6.29
C THR A 95 -19.93 15.71 -5.98
N ASP A 96 -18.85 15.89 -5.24
CA ASP A 96 -18.28 17.19 -4.93
C ASP A 96 -17.10 17.49 -5.88
N ARG A 97 -17.19 18.61 -6.59
CA ARG A 97 -16.19 19.08 -7.57
C ARG A 97 -14.88 19.52 -6.94
N ASP A 98 -14.85 19.78 -5.64
CA ASP A 98 -13.66 20.21 -4.90
C ASP A 98 -12.88 19.01 -4.32
N ARG A 99 -13.34 17.78 -4.60
CA ARG A 99 -12.58 16.57 -4.32
C ARG A 99 -11.39 16.47 -5.27
N HIS A 100 -10.28 15.96 -4.75
CA HIS A 100 -9.03 15.84 -5.52
C HIS A 100 -9.15 14.79 -6.63
N LEU A 101 -9.92 13.73 -6.40
CA LEU A 101 -10.19 12.70 -7.39
C LEU A 101 -11.58 12.12 -7.14
N THR A 102 -12.39 12.04 -8.20
CA THR A 102 -13.66 11.32 -8.20
C THR A 102 -13.73 10.42 -9.42
N ILE A 103 -13.97 9.13 -9.22
CA ILE A 103 -14.12 8.13 -10.28
C ILE A 103 -15.58 7.68 -10.28
N VAL A 104 -16.24 7.71 -11.43
CA VAL A 104 -17.63 7.26 -11.60
C VAL A 104 -17.70 6.21 -12.70
N PHE A 105 -18.37 5.09 -12.44
CA PHE A 105 -18.49 4.00 -13.41
C PHE A 105 -19.70 3.10 -13.12
N ASP A 106 -20.18 2.42 -14.16
CA ASP A 106 -21.17 1.35 -14.05
C ASP A 106 -20.43 -0.01 -13.98
N PRO A 107 -20.57 -0.80 -12.89
CA PRO A 107 -19.83 -2.07 -12.69
C PRO A 107 -19.99 -3.06 -13.85
N ASP A 108 -21.21 -3.15 -14.38
CA ASP A 108 -21.55 -4.01 -15.52
C ASP A 108 -20.81 -3.63 -16.80
N GLU A 109 -20.64 -2.33 -17.06
CA GLU A 109 -19.95 -1.85 -18.25
C GLU A 109 -18.44 -2.08 -18.13
N VAL A 110 -17.88 -1.85 -16.94
CA VAL A 110 -16.47 -2.18 -16.64
C VAL A 110 -16.22 -3.68 -16.81
N ARG A 111 -17.15 -4.54 -16.38
CA ARG A 111 -17.03 -6.00 -16.56
C ARG A 111 -17.06 -6.40 -18.03
N ARG A 112 -17.95 -5.80 -18.84
CA ARG A 112 -18.09 -6.07 -20.28
C ARG A 112 -16.86 -5.65 -21.09
N GLN A 113 -16.22 -4.55 -20.70
CA GLN A 113 -15.09 -3.94 -21.44
C GLN A 113 -13.74 -4.11 -20.74
N GLN A 114 -13.64 -5.03 -19.77
CA GLN A 114 -12.40 -5.26 -19.01
C GLN A 114 -11.22 -5.66 -19.90
N ASP A 115 -11.47 -6.12 -21.12
CA ASP A 115 -10.46 -6.55 -22.07
C ASP A 115 -9.67 -5.39 -22.67
N VAL A 116 -10.34 -4.26 -22.91
CA VAL A 116 -9.76 -3.02 -23.45
C VAL A 116 -9.39 -2.01 -22.36
N LEU A 117 -10.05 -2.07 -21.20
CA LEU A 117 -9.79 -1.15 -20.08
C LEU A 117 -8.55 -1.53 -19.27
N LEU A 118 -8.25 -2.83 -19.16
CA LEU A 118 -7.25 -3.32 -18.22
C LEU A 118 -6.39 -4.44 -18.82
N PRO A 119 -5.09 -4.51 -18.42
CA PRO A 119 -4.25 -5.64 -18.71
C PRO A 119 -4.86 -6.97 -18.22
N GLU A 120 -4.62 -8.06 -18.96
CA GLU A 120 -5.14 -9.39 -18.62
C GLU A 120 -4.83 -9.83 -17.19
N LYS A 121 -3.61 -9.53 -16.71
CA LYS A 121 -3.16 -9.86 -15.35
C LYS A 121 -3.96 -9.17 -14.24
N SER A 122 -4.64 -8.06 -14.54
CA SER A 122 -5.47 -7.33 -13.57
C SER A 122 -6.94 -7.70 -13.57
N ARG A 123 -7.39 -8.46 -14.57
CA ARG A 123 -8.79 -8.86 -14.70
C ARG A 123 -9.29 -9.71 -13.52
N PRO A 124 -8.55 -10.70 -12.97
CA PRO A 124 -9.03 -11.48 -11.83
C PRO A 124 -9.34 -10.60 -10.61
N PHE A 125 -8.43 -9.69 -10.25
CA PHE A 125 -8.68 -8.76 -9.15
C PHE A 125 -9.88 -7.86 -9.42
N LEU A 126 -9.99 -7.31 -10.64
CA LEU A 126 -11.13 -6.46 -10.96
C LEU A 126 -12.44 -7.24 -10.79
N ASN A 127 -12.50 -8.49 -11.26
CA ASN A 127 -13.70 -9.31 -11.11
C ASN A 127 -14.04 -9.56 -9.63
N GLU A 128 -13.05 -9.87 -8.78
CA GLU A 128 -13.27 -9.98 -7.32
C GLU A 128 -13.79 -8.67 -6.71
N PHE A 129 -13.24 -7.52 -7.13
CA PHE A 129 -13.72 -6.22 -6.68
C PHE A 129 -15.16 -5.94 -7.15
N LEU A 130 -15.49 -6.26 -8.40
CA LEU A 130 -16.84 -6.09 -8.95
C LEU A 130 -17.83 -7.10 -8.33
N ASP A 131 -17.38 -8.30 -7.97
CA ASP A 131 -18.17 -9.31 -7.25
C ASP A 131 -18.43 -8.86 -5.80
N TRP A 132 -17.45 -8.21 -5.16
CA TRP A 132 -17.61 -7.59 -3.84
C TRP A 132 -18.69 -6.48 -3.83
N LEU A 133 -18.74 -5.65 -4.87
CA LEU A 133 -19.81 -4.65 -5.04
C LEU A 133 -21.20 -5.29 -5.14
N GLY A 134 -21.27 -6.46 -5.80
CA GLY A 134 -22.49 -7.23 -5.99
C GLY A 134 -23.42 -6.70 -7.09
N GLU A 135 -24.45 -7.49 -7.42
CA GLU A 135 -25.42 -7.20 -8.49
C GLU A 135 -26.45 -6.13 -8.13
N ASP A 136 -26.52 -5.75 -6.84
CA ASP A 136 -27.47 -4.75 -6.35
C ASP A 136 -27.00 -3.30 -6.60
N VAL A 137 -25.82 -3.11 -7.20
CA VAL A 137 -25.20 -1.80 -7.47
C VAL A 137 -25.24 -1.50 -8.98
N GLU A 138 -25.97 -0.45 -9.36
CA GLU A 138 -26.12 0.02 -10.75
C GLU A 138 -24.93 0.89 -11.18
N THR A 139 -24.54 1.84 -10.32
CA THR A 139 -23.47 2.82 -10.58
C THR A 139 -22.72 3.11 -9.29
N VAL A 140 -21.41 3.36 -9.41
CA VAL A 140 -20.52 3.70 -8.30
C VAL A 140 -19.86 5.04 -8.55
N ALA A 141 -19.74 5.86 -7.50
CA ALA A 141 -18.76 6.92 -7.41
C ALA A 141 -17.80 6.69 -6.24
N TRP A 142 -16.52 6.88 -6.46
CA TRP A 142 -15.51 6.91 -5.42
C TRP A 142 -14.78 8.25 -5.44
N SER A 143 -14.98 9.03 -4.39
CA SER A 143 -14.40 10.36 -4.19
C SER A 143 -13.33 10.33 -3.11
N MET A 144 -12.22 11.00 -3.35
CA MET A 144 -11.09 11.12 -2.44
C MET A 144 -10.65 12.57 -2.29
N HIS A 145 -10.28 12.95 -1.07
CA HIS A 145 -9.65 14.23 -0.78
C HIS A 145 -8.48 14.04 0.18
N LEU A 146 -7.31 14.52 -0.25
CA LEU A 146 -6.08 14.53 0.53
C LEU A 146 -5.98 15.89 1.23
N GLY A 147 -6.49 15.96 2.46
CA GLY A 147 -6.36 17.12 3.33
C GLY A 147 -4.98 17.18 3.98
N ALA A 148 -4.70 18.29 4.66
CA ALA A 148 -3.43 18.47 5.39
C ALA A 148 -3.34 17.53 6.61
N ASP A 149 -4.47 17.32 7.30
CA ASP A 149 -4.54 16.53 8.53
C ASP A 149 -5.28 15.20 8.34
N ASP A 150 -6.10 15.09 7.28
CA ASP A 150 -6.97 13.95 7.05
C ASP A 150 -7.00 13.47 5.59
N PHE A 151 -7.30 12.18 5.44
CA PHE A 151 -7.66 11.54 4.19
C PHE A 151 -9.16 11.23 4.24
N TYR A 152 -9.91 11.91 3.38
CA TYR A 152 -11.33 11.66 3.19
C TYR A 152 -11.54 10.71 2.00
N SER A 153 -12.30 9.63 2.23
CA SER A 153 -12.73 8.70 1.19
C SER A 153 -14.24 8.46 1.30
N GLU A 154 -14.94 8.67 0.20
CA GLU A 154 -16.38 8.51 0.09
C GLU A 154 -16.71 7.61 -1.09
N TRP A 155 -17.46 6.56 -0.82
CA TRP A 155 -18.07 5.73 -1.85
C TRP A 155 -19.57 5.99 -1.87
N THR A 156 -20.11 6.28 -3.04
CA THR A 156 -21.55 6.42 -3.28
C THR A 156 -21.99 5.34 -4.26
N PHE A 157 -22.99 4.57 -3.87
CA PHE A 157 -23.51 3.44 -4.63
C PHE A 157 -24.97 3.68 -4.96
N ARG A 158 -25.32 3.67 -6.24
CA ARG A 158 -26.71 3.71 -6.66
C ARG A 158 -27.26 2.30 -6.68
N ASN A 159 -28.33 2.07 -5.93
CA ASN A 159 -28.95 0.76 -5.83
C ASN A 159 -29.76 0.41 -7.08
N SER A 160 -29.82 -0.89 -7.38
CA SER A 160 -30.83 -1.45 -8.26
C SER A 160 -32.24 -1.22 -7.70
N THR A 161 -33.26 -1.37 -8.54
CA THR A 161 -34.66 -1.23 -8.12
C THR A 161 -35.11 -2.33 -7.14
N MET A 162 -34.34 -3.40 -6.99
CA MET A 162 -34.69 -4.56 -6.17
C MET A 162 -34.33 -4.40 -4.68
N VAL A 163 -33.38 -3.52 -4.35
CA VAL A 163 -32.88 -3.35 -2.97
C VAL A 163 -33.04 -1.92 -2.50
N ARG A 164 -33.49 -1.76 -1.25
CA ARG A 164 -33.61 -0.44 -0.62
C ARG A 164 -32.23 0.11 -0.26
N PRO A 165 -31.98 1.42 -0.43
CA PRO A 165 -30.67 2.04 -0.17
C PRO A 165 -30.09 1.75 1.22
N GLY A 166 -30.90 1.86 2.28
CA GLY A 166 -30.42 1.59 3.64
C GLY A 166 -30.00 0.12 3.85
N LYS A 167 -30.68 -0.84 3.21
CA LYS A 167 -30.28 -2.25 3.26
C LYS A 167 -28.98 -2.47 2.48
N LEU A 168 -28.83 -1.84 1.33
CA LEU A 168 -27.58 -1.87 0.55
C LEU A 168 -26.40 -1.32 1.37
N ALA A 169 -26.59 -0.17 2.02
CA ALA A 169 -25.56 0.45 2.86
C ALA A 169 -25.09 -0.47 4.00
N MET A 170 -26.04 -1.10 4.71
CA MET A 170 -25.73 -2.07 5.76
C MET A 170 -25.00 -3.31 5.22
N ASN A 171 -25.41 -3.83 4.06
CA ASN A 171 -24.78 -4.99 3.44
C ASN A 171 -23.33 -4.67 3.02
N LEU A 172 -23.12 -3.55 2.34
CA LEU A 172 -21.78 -3.11 1.92
C LEU A 172 -20.88 -2.84 3.13
N LYS A 173 -21.42 -2.23 4.20
CA LYS A 173 -20.67 -2.02 5.44
C LYS A 173 -20.24 -3.34 6.07
N LYS A 174 -21.15 -4.32 6.11
CA LYS A 174 -20.86 -5.66 6.63
C LYS A 174 -19.76 -6.35 5.82
N GLN A 175 -19.85 -6.32 4.48
CA GLN A 175 -18.79 -6.86 3.61
C GLN A 175 -17.45 -6.14 3.84
N LEU A 176 -17.47 -4.81 4.04
CA LEU A 176 -16.26 -4.05 4.37
C LEU A 176 -15.66 -4.46 5.73
N ASP A 177 -16.51 -4.80 6.71
CA ASP A 177 -16.07 -5.25 8.05
C ASP A 177 -15.45 -6.66 8.07
N GLU A 178 -15.84 -7.50 7.12
CA GLU A 178 -15.36 -8.88 6.93
C GLU A 178 -14.04 -8.92 6.13
N LEU A 179 -13.84 -7.98 5.20
CA LEU A 179 -12.66 -7.87 4.33
C LEU A 179 -11.29 -7.99 5.05
N PRO A 180 -11.07 -7.40 6.25
CA PRO A 180 -9.79 -7.53 6.96
C PRO A 180 -9.46 -8.97 7.36
N GLU A 181 -10.47 -9.76 7.71
CA GLU A 181 -10.29 -11.17 8.11
C GLU A 181 -9.97 -12.03 6.90
N GLU A 182 -10.70 -11.85 5.79
CA GLU A 182 -10.42 -12.51 4.51
C GLU A 182 -9.01 -12.18 3.99
N MET A 183 -8.63 -10.90 4.06
CA MET A 183 -7.29 -10.47 3.67
C MET A 183 -6.20 -11.10 4.54
N LEU A 184 -6.45 -11.29 5.84
CA LEU A 184 -5.49 -11.93 6.74
C LEU A 184 -5.24 -13.38 6.33
N GLU A 185 -6.27 -14.14 5.96
CA GLU A 185 -6.13 -15.51 5.48
C GLU A 185 -5.28 -15.61 4.21
N GLY A 186 -5.47 -14.66 3.28
CA GLY A 186 -4.66 -14.54 2.07
C GLY A 186 -3.20 -14.19 2.38
N VAL A 187 -3.00 -13.13 3.17
CA VAL A 187 -1.66 -12.63 3.55
C VAL A 187 -0.84 -13.68 4.30
N GLN A 188 -1.46 -14.52 5.14
CA GLN A 188 -0.76 -15.60 5.85
C GLN A 188 -0.12 -16.65 4.92
N LYS A 189 -0.62 -16.79 3.69
CA LYS A 189 -0.08 -17.72 2.68
C LYS A 189 1.03 -17.08 1.84
N MET A 190 1.14 -15.75 1.84
CA MET A 190 2.13 -15.01 1.07
C MET A 190 3.52 -15.10 1.73
N ASN A 191 4.58 -15.14 0.92
CA ASN A 191 5.96 -15.15 1.42
C ASN A 191 6.86 -14.17 0.66
N PRO A 192 6.70 -12.85 0.93
CA PRO A 192 7.47 -11.82 0.24
C PRO A 192 8.97 -12.02 0.40
N GLY A 193 9.70 -11.79 -0.69
CA GLY A 193 11.15 -11.96 -0.76
C GLY A 193 11.95 -10.91 0.03
N THR A 194 11.36 -9.74 0.32
CA THR A 194 12.02 -8.66 1.08
C THR A 194 11.37 -8.44 2.45
N VAL A 195 12.19 -8.06 3.44
CA VAL A 195 11.71 -7.76 4.80
C VAL A 195 10.75 -6.56 4.81
N GLY A 196 11.01 -5.56 3.97
CA GLY A 196 10.15 -4.38 3.82
C GLY A 196 8.74 -4.75 3.37
N SER A 197 8.63 -5.47 2.24
CA SER A 197 7.35 -5.94 1.72
C SER A 197 6.62 -6.84 2.72
N ARG A 198 7.34 -7.75 3.39
CA ARG A 198 6.75 -8.62 4.42
C ARG A 198 6.12 -7.83 5.58
N LYS A 199 6.78 -6.78 6.06
CA LYS A 199 6.24 -5.93 7.15
C LYS A 199 5.01 -5.15 6.72
N VAL A 200 5.00 -4.61 5.49
CA VAL A 200 3.86 -3.83 4.99
C VAL A 200 2.67 -4.73 4.69
N ILE A 201 2.87 -5.81 3.93
CA ILE A 201 1.83 -6.80 3.59
C ILE A 201 1.24 -7.41 4.87
N GLY A 202 2.09 -7.79 5.84
CA GLY A 202 1.64 -8.34 7.12
C GLY A 202 0.82 -7.36 7.97
N ARG A 203 0.96 -6.04 7.76
CA ARG A 203 0.17 -5.00 8.45
C ARG A 203 -1.09 -4.62 7.68
N PHE A 204 -1.21 -4.99 6.40
CA PHE A 204 -2.31 -4.58 5.55
C PHE A 204 -3.69 -4.96 6.10
N PRO A 205 -3.92 -6.18 6.63
CA PRO A 205 -5.20 -6.52 7.27
C PRO A 205 -5.57 -5.57 8.43
N ALA A 206 -4.59 -5.15 9.23
CA ALA A 206 -4.83 -4.20 10.31
C ALA A 206 -5.14 -2.78 9.78
N MET A 207 -4.51 -2.37 8.68
CA MET A 207 -4.84 -1.10 8.01
C MET A 207 -6.26 -1.12 7.43
N LEU A 208 -6.67 -2.23 6.81
CA LEU A 208 -8.05 -2.42 6.33
C LEU A 208 -9.04 -2.43 7.50
N LYS A 209 -8.69 -3.02 8.65
CA LYS A 209 -9.54 -2.97 9.84
C LYS A 209 -9.73 -1.54 10.33
N ALA A 210 -8.66 -0.75 10.38
CA ALA A 210 -8.75 0.67 10.72
C ALA A 210 -9.61 1.45 9.70
N PHE A 211 -9.45 1.17 8.40
CA PHE A 211 -10.30 1.75 7.34
C PHE A 211 -11.77 1.40 7.53
N SER A 212 -12.11 0.14 7.80
CA SER A 212 -13.50 -0.27 8.04
C SER A 212 -14.10 0.33 9.30
N MET A 213 -13.31 0.44 10.38
CA MET A 213 -13.75 1.04 11.64
C MET A 213 -14.00 2.55 11.53
N ALA A 214 -13.21 3.25 10.68
CA ALA A 214 -13.40 4.66 10.40
C ALA A 214 -14.52 4.93 9.39
N ASN A 215 -15.09 3.87 8.80
CA ASN A 215 -16.12 3.98 7.78
C ASN A 215 -17.51 4.02 8.44
N HIS A 216 -18.36 4.91 7.95
CA HIS A 216 -19.74 5.08 8.38
C HIS A 216 -20.67 4.95 7.18
N GLU A 217 -21.71 4.15 7.34
CA GLU A 217 -22.74 3.98 6.34
C GLU A 217 -23.81 5.08 6.40
N GLN A 218 -24.24 5.55 5.24
CA GLN A 218 -25.33 6.49 5.07
C GLN A 218 -26.20 6.05 3.90
N SER A 219 -27.42 6.59 3.81
CA SER A 219 -28.31 6.31 2.68
C SER A 219 -29.19 7.50 2.37
N GLY A 220 -29.36 7.79 1.08
CA GLY A 220 -30.35 8.73 0.57
C GLY A 220 -31.54 8.03 -0.08
N GLU A 221 -32.27 8.76 -0.93
CA GLU A 221 -33.49 8.27 -1.58
C GLU A 221 -33.23 7.11 -2.56
N ARG A 222 -32.11 7.18 -3.30
CA ARG A 222 -31.71 6.15 -4.29
C ARG A 222 -30.21 5.87 -4.31
N TYR A 223 -29.54 6.04 -3.17
CA TYR A 223 -28.13 5.73 -3.04
C TYR A 223 -27.76 5.31 -1.61
N ALA A 224 -26.77 4.43 -1.51
CA ALA A 224 -26.04 4.09 -0.30
C ALA A 224 -24.68 4.80 -0.31
N GLN A 225 -24.14 5.08 0.86
CA GLN A 225 -22.84 5.74 1.02
C GLN A 225 -22.01 5.05 2.09
N LEU A 226 -20.70 5.01 1.86
CA LEU A 226 -19.69 4.59 2.81
C LEU A 226 -18.63 5.70 2.88
N VAL A 227 -18.58 6.40 4.01
CA VAL A 227 -17.73 7.57 4.20
C VAL A 227 -16.72 7.31 5.31
N SER A 228 -15.45 7.65 5.06
CA SER A 228 -14.39 7.57 6.06
C SER A 228 -13.55 8.84 6.06
N SER A 229 -13.11 9.23 7.25
CA SER A 229 -12.04 10.19 7.47
C SER A 229 -10.96 9.52 8.30
N LEU A 230 -9.75 9.46 7.73
CA LEU A 230 -8.58 8.82 8.31
C LEU A 230 -7.46 9.85 8.46
N PRO A 231 -6.39 9.57 9.22
CA PRO A 231 -5.23 10.45 9.26
C PRO A 231 -4.58 10.62 7.88
N GLU A 232 -3.96 11.77 7.61
CA GLU A 232 -3.24 12.11 6.36
C GLU A 232 -2.39 10.96 5.79
N ARG A 233 -1.66 10.25 6.65
CA ARG A 233 -0.75 9.15 6.25
C ARG A 233 -1.46 7.86 5.85
N ALA A 234 -2.78 7.75 6.01
CA ALA A 234 -3.51 6.53 5.70
C ALA A 234 -3.56 6.26 4.19
N ALA A 235 -3.81 7.27 3.36
CA ALA A 235 -3.86 7.12 1.90
C ALA A 235 -2.59 6.49 1.30
N PRO A 236 -1.37 7.04 1.51
CA PRO A 236 -0.17 6.45 0.93
C PRO A 236 0.15 5.06 1.52
N ASN A 237 -0.15 4.82 2.79
CA ASN A 237 0.07 3.51 3.42
C ASN A 237 -0.88 2.43 2.85
N LEU A 238 -2.16 2.75 2.72
CA LEU A 238 -3.16 1.86 2.11
C LEU A 238 -2.80 1.58 0.65
N ALA A 239 -2.45 2.62 -0.13
CA ALA A 239 -2.07 2.45 -1.53
C ALA A 239 -0.83 1.55 -1.70
N LEU A 240 0.22 1.79 -0.91
CA LEU A 240 1.44 0.97 -0.95
C LEU A 240 1.17 -0.47 -0.51
N ALA A 241 0.40 -0.65 0.57
CA ALA A 241 0.06 -1.98 1.06
C ALA A 241 -0.81 -2.76 0.08
N SER A 242 -1.78 -2.13 -0.57
CA SER A 242 -2.57 -2.72 -1.65
C SER A 242 -1.70 -3.16 -2.83
N LEU A 243 -0.80 -2.28 -3.30
CA LEU A 243 0.09 -2.58 -4.43
C LEU A 243 1.03 -3.75 -4.13
N LEU A 244 1.66 -3.76 -2.95
CA LEU A 244 2.59 -4.82 -2.56
C LEU A 244 1.87 -6.15 -2.34
N THR A 245 0.68 -6.10 -1.72
CA THR A 245 -0.13 -7.32 -1.47
C THR A 245 -0.63 -7.90 -2.78
N TRP A 246 -1.05 -7.06 -3.72
CA TRP A 246 -1.39 -7.49 -5.07
C TRP A 246 -0.19 -8.12 -5.77
N ASP A 247 0.94 -7.42 -5.85
CA ASP A 247 2.10 -7.92 -6.58
C ASP A 247 2.53 -9.30 -6.07
N GLU A 248 2.51 -9.48 -4.75
CA GLU A 248 2.80 -10.77 -4.11
C GLU A 248 1.70 -11.82 -4.35
N SER A 249 0.43 -11.43 -4.43
CA SER A 249 -0.67 -12.37 -4.71
C SER A 249 -0.53 -12.99 -6.10
N THR A 250 -0.03 -12.25 -7.09
CA THR A 250 0.21 -12.80 -8.44
C THR A 250 1.31 -13.86 -8.51
N ARG A 251 2.14 -13.98 -7.45
CA ARG A 251 3.27 -14.91 -7.35
C ARG A 251 3.01 -16.04 -6.35
N THR A 252 2.02 -15.87 -5.48
CA THR A 252 1.69 -16.82 -4.42
C THR A 252 0.76 -17.89 -4.96
N ASP A 253 1.14 -19.17 -4.79
CA ASP A 253 0.22 -20.28 -5.05
C ASP A 253 -0.67 -20.51 -3.82
N PHE A 254 -1.91 -20.01 -3.90
CA PHE A 254 -2.89 -20.13 -2.82
C PHE A 254 -3.52 -21.52 -2.68
N SER A 255 -3.29 -22.43 -3.65
CA SER A 255 -3.79 -23.82 -3.60
C SER A 255 -2.95 -24.70 -2.68
N VAL A 256 -1.69 -24.33 -2.48
CA VAL A 256 -0.80 -25.02 -1.57
C VAL A 256 -1.12 -24.55 -0.15
N LYS A 257 -1.52 -25.48 0.71
CA LYS A 257 -1.52 -25.25 2.16
C LYS A 257 -0.07 -25.04 2.58
N VAL A 258 0.37 -23.78 2.57
CA VAL A 258 1.61 -23.38 3.21
C VAL A 258 1.44 -23.76 4.67
N LYS A 259 2.14 -24.80 5.11
CA LYS A 259 2.25 -25.08 6.55
C LYS A 259 2.71 -23.76 7.17
N PRO A 260 2.00 -23.22 8.18
CA PRO A 260 2.50 -22.03 8.86
C PRO A 260 3.94 -22.33 9.22
N LYS A 261 4.89 -21.57 8.64
CA LYS A 261 6.27 -21.67 9.08
C LYS A 261 6.18 -21.39 10.57
N PRO A 262 6.59 -22.32 11.44
CA PRO A 262 6.42 -22.14 12.87
C PRO A 262 6.97 -20.77 13.23
N THR A 263 6.15 -19.99 13.94
CA THR A 263 6.49 -18.68 14.47
C THR A 263 7.63 -18.88 15.47
N GLY A 264 8.84 -18.95 14.93
CA GLY A 264 10.06 -19.31 15.63
C GLY A 264 10.52 -20.73 15.28
N PRO A 265 11.83 -20.95 15.10
CA PRO A 265 12.38 -22.29 15.19
C PRO A 265 11.99 -22.89 16.55
N GLN A 266 11.84 -24.22 16.63
CA GLN A 266 11.90 -24.92 17.92
C GLN A 266 13.18 -24.44 18.59
N LEU A 267 13.04 -23.49 19.53
CA LEU A 267 14.16 -22.96 20.27
C LEU A 267 14.72 -24.14 21.05
N PRO A 268 15.99 -24.51 20.85
CA PRO A 268 16.63 -25.50 21.71
C PRO A 268 16.47 -25.06 23.17
N ASP A 269 16.25 -26.01 24.08
CA ASP A 269 16.07 -25.70 25.50
C ASP A 269 17.31 -25.06 26.13
N LYS A 270 18.49 -25.27 25.52
CA LYS A 270 19.79 -24.76 25.98
C LYS A 270 20.16 -23.44 25.30
N VAL A 271 20.65 -22.49 26.10
CA VAL A 271 21.10 -21.15 25.68
C VAL A 271 22.24 -21.24 24.66
N VAL A 272 23.19 -22.15 24.89
CA VAL A 272 24.30 -22.40 23.95
C VAL A 272 23.81 -22.80 22.56
N ASP A 273 22.73 -23.59 22.47
CA ASP A 273 22.22 -24.08 21.19
C ASP A 273 21.37 -23.02 20.46
N ARG A 274 20.78 -22.06 21.20
CA ARG A 274 20.16 -20.86 20.62
C ARG A 274 21.18 -19.90 20.03
N LEU A 275 22.32 -19.73 20.68
CA LEU A 275 23.42 -18.88 20.20
C LEU A 275 24.18 -19.50 19.00
N LYS A 276 23.95 -20.77 18.67
CA LYS A 276 24.46 -21.39 17.42
C LYS A 276 23.59 -21.10 16.19
N MET A 277 22.44 -20.43 16.36
CA MET A 277 21.59 -20.04 15.24
C MET A 277 22.33 -19.08 14.30
N LYS A 278 22.09 -19.27 13.00
CA LYS A 278 22.67 -18.43 11.95
C LYS A 278 21.93 -17.09 11.89
N ILE A 279 22.69 -16.01 11.97
CA ILE A 279 22.23 -14.62 11.85
C ILE A 279 22.96 -13.94 10.70
N GLU A 280 22.31 -12.98 10.07
CA GLU A 280 22.91 -12.14 9.04
C GLU A 280 23.55 -10.91 9.70
N VAL A 281 24.84 -10.68 9.45
CA VAL A 281 25.63 -9.67 10.16
C VAL A 281 26.22 -8.66 9.19
N ASP A 282 25.64 -7.45 9.17
CA ASP A 282 26.18 -6.24 8.54
C ASP A 282 26.04 -5.05 9.51
N PHE A 283 26.98 -4.91 10.45
CA PHE A 283 27.01 -3.80 11.40
C PHE A 283 27.86 -2.65 10.86
N LYS A 284 27.27 -1.45 10.76
CA LYS A 284 27.94 -0.22 10.31
C LYS A 284 27.95 0.80 11.43
N ARG A 285 29.03 0.84 12.22
CA ARG A 285 29.23 1.77 13.34
C ARG A 285 28.12 1.73 14.40
N MET A 286 27.54 0.55 14.64
CA MET A 286 26.44 0.35 15.58
C MET A 286 26.98 0.23 17.03
N PRO A 287 26.35 0.83 18.05
CA PRO A 287 26.74 0.65 19.45
C PRO A 287 26.72 -0.82 19.90
N LEU A 288 27.63 -1.21 20.80
CA LEU A 288 27.72 -2.58 21.31
C LEU A 288 26.42 -3.06 21.99
N GLU A 289 25.73 -2.19 22.71
CA GLU A 289 24.41 -2.50 23.31
C GLU A 289 23.37 -2.86 22.25
N GLU A 290 23.28 -2.08 21.17
CA GLU A 290 22.35 -2.33 20.06
C GLU A 290 22.71 -3.60 19.28
N VAL A 291 24.00 -3.88 19.10
CA VAL A 291 24.48 -5.11 18.47
C VAL A 291 24.10 -6.34 19.28
N LEU A 292 24.29 -6.31 20.60
CA LEU A 292 23.92 -7.42 21.47
C LEU A 292 22.40 -7.56 21.61
N ALA A 293 21.65 -6.46 21.58
CA ALA A 293 20.19 -6.48 21.51
C ALA A 293 19.68 -7.11 20.20
N TYR A 294 20.30 -6.78 19.06
CA TYR A 294 20.01 -7.40 17.77
C TYR A 294 20.25 -8.92 17.80
N ILE A 295 21.38 -9.36 18.35
CA ILE A 295 21.69 -10.78 18.51
C ILE A 295 20.69 -11.46 19.47
N ALA A 296 20.31 -10.79 20.57
CA ALA A 296 19.33 -11.27 21.52
C ALA A 296 17.94 -11.48 20.89
N ASP A 297 17.51 -10.54 20.05
CA ASP A 297 16.24 -10.60 19.34
C ASP A 297 16.23 -11.71 18.28
N GLU A 298 17.30 -11.84 17.49
CA GLU A 298 17.41 -12.86 16.45
C GLU A 298 17.52 -14.28 17.04
N THR A 299 18.22 -14.44 18.18
CA THR A 299 18.39 -15.74 18.86
C THR A 299 17.34 -16.04 19.92
N LYS A 300 16.42 -15.09 20.18
CA LYS A 300 15.43 -15.13 21.27
C LYS A 300 16.04 -15.54 22.63
N THR A 301 17.21 -14.98 22.92
CA THR A 301 18.00 -15.27 24.13
C THR A 301 18.23 -13.98 24.90
N LYS A 302 18.02 -13.98 26.22
CA LYS A 302 18.24 -12.79 27.04
C LYS A 302 19.75 -12.56 27.21
N ILE A 303 20.30 -11.61 26.44
CA ILE A 303 21.69 -11.17 26.57
C ILE A 303 21.73 -9.93 27.47
N ILE A 304 22.48 -10.01 28.58
CA ILE A 304 22.66 -8.93 29.54
C ILE A 304 24.07 -8.36 29.37
N LEU A 305 24.17 -7.05 29.12
CA LEU A 305 25.44 -6.35 29.07
C LEU A 305 25.76 -5.75 30.44
N ASP A 306 26.79 -6.27 31.11
CA ASP A 306 27.22 -5.78 32.41
C ASP A 306 28.14 -4.55 32.26
N GLY A 307 27.52 -3.37 32.25
CA GLY A 307 28.24 -2.10 32.17
C GLY A 307 29.13 -1.79 33.39
N GLY A 308 28.93 -2.46 34.53
CA GLY A 308 29.77 -2.32 35.72
C GLY A 308 31.08 -3.08 35.57
N GLY A 309 31.01 -4.34 35.15
CA GLY A 309 32.18 -5.18 34.87
C GLY A 309 33.02 -4.69 33.69
N LEU A 310 32.41 -4.09 32.68
CA LEU A 310 33.12 -3.53 31.51
C LEU A 310 33.91 -2.26 31.82
N LYS A 311 33.50 -1.46 32.81
CA LYS A 311 34.24 -0.26 33.25
C LYS A 311 35.61 -0.60 33.86
N LEU A 312 35.76 -1.79 34.45
CA LEU A 312 37.01 -2.24 35.06
C LEU A 312 38.16 -2.38 34.05
N VAL A 313 37.83 -2.55 32.78
CA VAL A 313 38.77 -2.70 31.67
C VAL A 313 38.69 -1.53 30.69
N GLY A 314 37.97 -0.46 31.05
CA GLY A 314 37.85 0.76 30.25
C GLY A 314 36.87 0.69 29.07
N TYR A 315 36.04 -0.35 28.97
CA TYR A 315 35.05 -0.48 27.89
C TYR A 315 33.74 0.23 28.23
N THR A 316 33.06 0.73 27.19
CA THR A 316 31.77 1.42 27.32
C THR A 316 30.71 0.73 26.47
N GLN A 317 29.45 0.80 26.90
CA GLN A 317 28.30 0.19 26.21
C GLN A 317 28.05 0.82 24.82
N ASN A 318 28.53 2.06 24.61
CA ASN A 318 28.38 2.83 23.37
C ASN A 318 29.54 2.67 22.37
N MET A 319 30.44 1.71 22.60
CA MET A 319 31.55 1.45 21.69
C MET A 319 31.02 0.97 20.33
N ARG A 320 31.47 1.60 19.25
CA ARG A 320 30.96 1.34 17.90
C ARG A 320 31.58 0.07 17.32
N GLN A 321 30.73 -0.83 16.86
CA GLN A 321 31.10 -2.06 16.17
C GLN A 321 30.88 -1.90 14.67
N THR A 322 31.86 -2.32 13.87
CA THR A 322 31.76 -2.36 12.41
C THR A 322 32.26 -3.71 11.94
N MET A 323 31.37 -4.53 11.39
CA MET A 323 31.72 -5.86 10.90
C MET A 323 30.69 -6.33 9.88
N ASN A 324 31.18 -7.00 8.84
CA ASN A 324 30.36 -7.63 7.81
C ASN A 324 30.84 -9.08 7.69
N LEU A 325 30.04 -10.00 8.21
CA LEU A 325 30.38 -11.43 8.27
C LEU A 325 29.40 -12.29 7.44
N GLY A 326 28.41 -11.68 6.79
CA GLY A 326 27.37 -12.42 6.05
C GLY A 326 26.52 -13.27 6.98
N THR A 327 26.24 -14.52 6.62
CA THR A 327 25.43 -15.45 7.44
C THR A 327 26.32 -16.33 8.34
N VAL A 328 26.52 -15.93 9.59
CA VAL A 328 27.36 -16.61 10.59
C VAL A 328 26.58 -16.95 11.85
N SER A 329 27.09 -17.82 12.73
CA SER A 329 26.38 -18.09 13.99
C SER A 329 26.49 -16.91 14.95
N ALA A 330 25.53 -16.77 15.87
CA ALA A 330 25.59 -15.72 16.88
C ALA A 330 26.80 -15.88 17.83
N LEU A 331 27.26 -17.10 18.10
CA LEU A 331 28.52 -17.35 18.83
C LEU A 331 29.74 -16.86 18.05
N ASP A 332 29.81 -17.11 16.74
CA ASP A 332 30.92 -16.64 15.90
C ASP A 332 30.92 -15.10 15.81
N THR A 333 29.74 -14.49 15.83
CA THR A 333 29.57 -13.03 15.85
C THR A 333 30.05 -12.44 17.17
N ILE A 334 29.69 -13.04 18.31
CA ILE A 334 30.16 -12.61 19.64
C ILE A 334 31.68 -12.83 19.77
N GLN A 335 32.20 -13.94 19.26
CA GLN A 335 33.64 -14.21 19.23
C GLN A 335 34.38 -13.20 18.34
N ALA A 336 33.80 -12.82 17.20
CA ALA A 336 34.36 -11.78 16.34
C ALA A 336 34.38 -10.41 17.03
N ILE A 337 33.37 -10.07 17.83
CA ILE A 337 33.36 -8.86 18.68
C ILE A 337 34.51 -8.91 19.70
N PHE A 338 34.73 -10.06 20.35
CA PHE A 338 35.80 -10.20 21.35
C PHE A 338 37.21 -10.23 20.75
N ASN A 339 37.33 -10.61 19.48
CA ASN A 339 38.59 -10.65 18.73
C ASN A 339 38.91 -9.32 18.01
N VAL A 340 38.06 -8.29 18.14
CA VAL A 340 38.41 -6.94 17.67
C VAL A 340 39.63 -6.47 18.47
N LYS A 341 40.61 -5.88 17.78
CA LYS A 341 41.81 -5.30 18.40
C LYS A 341 41.38 -4.36 19.55
N ASP A 342 42.01 -4.52 20.71
CA ASP A 342 41.71 -3.78 21.95
C ASP A 342 40.42 -4.22 22.69
N GLN A 343 39.83 -5.39 22.39
CA GLN A 343 38.60 -5.90 23.05
C GLN A 343 38.75 -7.30 23.69
N GLU A 344 39.97 -7.85 23.75
CA GLU A 344 40.29 -9.23 24.16
C GLU A 344 39.97 -9.56 25.63
N GLN A 345 39.67 -8.54 26.45
CA GLN A 345 39.35 -8.69 27.86
C GLN A 345 37.86 -8.93 28.14
N MET A 346 37.01 -8.96 27.11
CA MET A 346 35.61 -9.35 27.25
C MET A 346 35.46 -10.88 27.35
N CYS A 347 34.45 -11.33 28.09
CA CYS A 347 34.07 -12.73 28.18
C CYS A 347 32.55 -12.89 28.20
N LEU A 348 32.09 -14.04 27.71
CA LEU A 348 30.71 -14.47 27.78
C LEU A 348 30.53 -15.43 28.96
N ILE A 349 29.48 -15.20 29.75
CA ILE A 349 29.03 -16.09 30.82
C ILE A 349 27.67 -16.62 30.41
N ILE A 350 27.50 -17.94 30.45
CA ILE A 350 26.23 -18.57 30.11
C ILE A 350 25.67 -19.23 31.36
N ASP A 351 24.48 -18.79 31.77
CA ASP A 351 23.70 -19.40 32.84
C ASP A 351 22.51 -20.13 32.22
N GLU A 352 22.63 -21.47 32.15
CA GLU A 352 21.58 -22.35 31.63
C GLU A 352 20.38 -22.47 32.59
N ASN A 353 20.56 -22.21 33.89
CA ASN A 353 19.47 -22.25 34.88
C ASN A 353 18.62 -20.97 34.80
N ALA A 354 19.26 -19.81 34.66
CA ALA A 354 18.59 -18.52 34.50
C ALA A 354 18.18 -18.24 33.04
N LYS A 355 18.61 -19.07 32.08
CA LYS A 355 18.43 -18.88 30.63
C LYS A 355 18.96 -17.53 30.13
N THR A 356 20.08 -17.08 30.68
CA THR A 356 20.70 -15.79 30.36
C THR A 356 22.13 -15.96 29.86
N ALA A 357 22.51 -15.08 28.94
CA ALA A 357 23.88 -14.91 28.52
C ALA A 357 24.35 -13.52 28.96
N THR A 358 25.44 -13.43 29.72
CA THR A 358 25.96 -12.16 30.24
C THR A 358 27.30 -11.85 29.61
N VAL A 359 27.44 -10.67 29.01
CA VAL A 359 28.72 -10.16 28.50
C VAL A 359 29.34 -9.24 29.55
N THR A 360 30.53 -9.60 30.03
CA THR A 360 31.28 -8.85 31.06
C THR A 360 32.79 -8.94 30.79
N SER A 361 33.64 -8.47 31.71
CA SER A 361 35.10 -8.53 31.59
C SER A 361 35.72 -9.74 32.30
N LYS A 362 36.84 -10.26 31.78
CA LYS A 362 37.61 -11.38 32.37
C LYS A 362 38.00 -11.12 33.84
N PRO A 363 38.48 -9.90 34.23
CA PRO A 363 38.81 -9.62 35.63
C PRO A 363 37.59 -9.67 36.55
N PHE A 364 36.42 -9.20 36.08
CA PHE A 364 35.18 -9.25 36.85
C PHE A 364 34.68 -10.68 37.04
N ALA A 365 34.78 -11.52 36.01
CA ALA A 365 34.42 -12.93 36.09
C ALA A 365 35.33 -13.71 37.06
N GLN A 366 36.63 -13.42 37.07
CA GLN A 366 37.59 -14.03 38.01
C GLN A 366 37.35 -13.60 39.46
N GLN A 367 37.05 -12.33 39.71
CA GLN A 367 36.75 -11.82 41.06
C GLN A 367 35.47 -12.43 41.64
N ASN A 368 34.50 -12.76 40.80
CA ASN A 368 33.20 -13.30 41.23
C ASN A 368 33.08 -14.83 41.07
N ASN A 369 34.18 -15.55 40.78
CA ASN A 369 34.19 -17.00 40.53
C ASN A 369 33.15 -17.47 39.48
N LEU A 370 32.92 -16.66 38.44
CA LEU A 370 31.95 -16.98 37.39
C LEU A 370 32.62 -17.86 36.31
N LYS A 371 31.92 -18.93 35.89
CA LYS A 371 32.42 -19.84 34.87
C LYS A 371 32.34 -19.18 33.49
N MET A 372 33.49 -18.84 32.92
CA MET A 372 33.60 -18.26 31.58
C MET A 372 33.28 -19.32 30.52
N TYR A 373 32.56 -18.93 29.47
CA TYR A 373 32.31 -19.79 28.33
C TYR A 373 33.55 -19.86 27.44
N GLU A 374 34.02 -21.08 27.16
CA GLU A 374 35.10 -21.32 26.22
C GLU A 374 34.54 -21.43 24.81
N PHE A 375 34.92 -20.49 23.94
CA PHE A 375 34.57 -20.56 22.53
C PHE A 375 35.34 -21.72 21.87
N PRO A 376 34.70 -22.50 20.98
CA PRO A 376 35.42 -23.47 20.16
C PRO A 376 36.49 -22.76 19.30
N PRO A 377 37.60 -23.43 18.97
CA PRO A 377 38.65 -22.86 18.12
C PRO A 377 38.07 -22.48 16.76
N ALA A 378 38.40 -21.27 16.28
CA ALA A 378 37.95 -20.75 14.99
C ALA A 378 38.33 -21.74 13.87
N LYS A 379 37.37 -22.06 13.00
CA LYS A 379 37.60 -22.87 11.79
C LYS A 379 38.06 -22.02 10.62
#